data_AF-A0A077NC02-F1
#
_entry.id   AF-A0A077NC02-F1
#
_cell.length_a   1.000
_cell.length_b   1.000
_cell.length_c   1.000
_cell.angle_alpha   90.00
_cell.angle_beta   90.00
_cell.angle_gamma   90.00
#
_symmetry.space_group_name_H-M   'P 1'
#
loop_
_entity.id
_entity.type
_entity.pdbx_description
1 polymer ?
#
loop_
_entity_poly.entity_id
_entity_poly.type
_entity_poly.pdbx_seq_one_letter_code
_entity_poly.pdbx_strand_id
1 'polypeptide(L)'
;MENIYIFFYYPFLLYFCIIPVYYVLSLRMPKNNNMFIKYLLLISVFGLILSIPISWYLDYKFKSLGYSVCYKLSWNAPSKYVKDTKLCN
;
A
#
# COMPACT_ATOMS: atom_id res chain seq x y z
N MET A 1 -0.87 5.55 -7.26
CA MET A 1 -1.81 4.87 -6.34
C MET A 1 -1.34 3.48 -5.92
N GLU A 2 -0.46 2.79 -6.65
CA GLU A 2 -0.31 1.34 -6.43
C GLU A 2 0.47 0.86 -5.20
N ASN A 3 1.28 1.69 -4.52
CA ASN A 3 2.19 1.17 -3.48
C ASN A 3 1.95 1.66 -2.05
N ILE A 4 1.17 2.73 -1.85
CA ILE A 4 1.03 3.35 -0.52
C ILE A 4 0.08 2.54 0.37
N TYR A 5 -1.03 2.04 -0.18
CA TYR A 5 -1.99 1.24 0.59
C TYR A 5 -1.39 -0.10 1.05
N ILE A 6 -0.42 -0.65 0.30
CA ILE A 6 0.27 -1.90 0.63
C ILE A 6 0.96 -1.79 1.98
N PHE A 7 1.59 -0.64 2.29
CA PHE A 7 2.24 -0.41 3.57
C PHE A 7 1.28 -0.53 4.75
N PHE A 8 0.07 -0.01 4.62
CA PHE A 8 -0.96 -0.07 5.66
C PHE A 8 -1.62 -1.46 5.77
N TYR A 9 -1.70 -2.18 4.66
CA TYR A 9 -2.35 -3.50 4.59
C TYR A 9 -1.41 -4.66 4.96
N TYR A 10 -0.11 -4.47 4.79
CA TYR A 10 0.93 -5.46 5.08
C TYR A 10 0.85 -6.10 6.48
N PRO A 11 0.72 -5.34 7.60
CA PRO A 11 0.64 -5.95 8.93
C PRO A 11 -0.61 -6.81 9.11
N PHE A 12 -1.73 -6.47 8.45
CA PHE A 12 -2.94 -7.29 8.48
C PHE A 12 -2.75 -8.63 7.75
N LEU A 13 -2.13 -8.61 6.57
CA LEU A 13 -1.79 -9.81 5.81
C LEU A 13 -0.82 -10.73 6.57
N LEU A 14 0.25 -10.16 7.14
CA LEU A 14 1.19 -10.92 7.95
C LEU A 14 0.51 -11.60 9.13
N TYR A 15 -0.35 -10.87 9.84
CA TYR A 15 -1.10 -11.42 10.97
C TYR A 15 -1.98 -12.60 10.54
N PHE A 16 -2.67 -12.46 9.40
CA PHE A 16 -3.50 -13.52 8.84
C PHE A 16 -2.69 -14.77 8.45
N CYS A 17 -1.44 -14.62 7.97
CA CYS A 17 -0.56 -15.73 7.68
C CYS A 17 0.00 -16.43 8.94
N ILE A 18 0.29 -15.67 10.00
CA ILE A 18 0.93 -16.19 11.22
C ILE A 18 -0.09 -16.89 12.14
N ILE A 19 -1.33 -16.42 12.21
CA ILE A 19 -2.36 -16.95 13.12
C ILE A 19 -2.64 -18.45 12.93
N PRO A 20 -2.82 -18.98 11.69
CA PRO A 20 -3.03 -20.41 11.49
C PRO A 20 -1.83 -21.24 11.97
N VAL A 21 -0.60 -20.79 11.70
CA VAL A 21 0.62 -21.46 12.15
C VAL A 21 0.69 -21.46 13.68
N TYR A 22 0.41 -20.32 14.31
CA TYR A 22 0.34 -20.21 15.77
C TYR A 22 -0.71 -21.14 16.38
N TYR A 23 -1.89 -21.23 15.76
CA TYR A 23 -2.97 -22.10 16.22
C TYR A 23 -2.59 -23.57 16.15
N VAL A 24 -1.95 -24.02 15.07
CA VAL A 24 -1.47 -25.40 14.93
C VAL A 24 -0.42 -25.74 16.00
N LEU A 25 0.51 -24.82 16.29
CA LEU A 25 1.57 -25.05 17.28
C LEU A 25 1.09 -24.98 18.73
N SER A 26 0.22 -24.02 19.04
CA SER A 26 -0.22 -23.75 20.41
C SER A 26 -1.52 -24.45 20.78
N LEU A 27 -2.25 -24.99 19.79
CA LEU A 27 -3.62 -25.53 19.89
C LEU A 27 -4.61 -24.57 20.57
N ARG A 28 -4.27 -23.27 20.57
CA ARG A 28 -4.99 -22.21 21.27
C ARG A 28 -4.96 -20.95 20.42
N MET A 29 -6.05 -20.20 20.47
CA MET A 29 -6.11 -18.87 19.84
C MET A 29 -5.42 -17.84 20.75
N PRO A 30 -4.80 -16.79 20.17
CA PRO A 30 -4.23 -15.71 20.97
C PRO A 30 -5.33 -15.05 21.82
N LYS A 31 -5.05 -14.83 23.11
CA LYS A 31 -6.03 -14.31 24.10
C LYS A 31 -6.70 -13.00 23.65
N ASN A 32 -5.97 -12.16 22.93
CA ASN A 32 -6.45 -10.84 22.49
C ASN A 32 -6.68 -10.77 20.96
N ASN A 33 -6.82 -11.91 20.26
CA ASN A 33 -6.95 -11.98 18.80
C ASN A 33 -7.97 -10.98 18.24
N ASN A 34 -9.18 -10.93 18.82
CA ASN A 34 -10.24 -10.04 18.34
C ASN A 34 -9.85 -8.54 18.42
N MET A 35 -9.12 -8.16 19.47
CA MET A 35 -8.65 -6.79 19.65
C MET A 35 -7.57 -6.45 18.62
N PHE A 36 -6.62 -7.36 18.37
CA PHE A 36 -5.59 -7.20 17.35
C PHE A 36 -6.18 -7.07 15.95
N ILE A 37 -7.11 -7.96 15.57
CA ILE A 37 -7.81 -7.89 14.28
C ILE A 37 -8.53 -6.55 14.13
N LYS A 38 -9.23 -6.09 15.17
CA LYS A 38 -9.95 -4.79 15.12
C LYS A 38 -9.01 -3.63 14.82
N TYR A 39 -7.86 -3.54 15.49
CA TYR A 39 -6.90 -2.47 15.25
C TYR A 39 -6.26 -2.56 13.86
N LEU A 40 -5.86 -3.76 13.43
CA LEU A 40 -5.26 -3.96 12.11
C LEU A 40 -6.24 -3.63 10.98
N LEU A 41 -7.51 -3.99 11.15
CA LEU A 41 -8.58 -3.64 10.22
C LEU A 41 -8.78 -2.11 10.18
N LEU A 42 -8.81 -1.45 11.34
CA LEU A 42 -8.97 0.00 11.43
C LEU A 42 -7.82 0.73 10.73
N ILE A 43 -6.58 0.31 10.95
CA ILE A 43 -5.38 0.86 10.28
C ILE A 43 -5.47 0.63 8.77
N SER A 44 -5.90 -0.55 8.34
CA SER A 44 -6.03 -0.89 6.91
C SER A 44 -7.08 0.00 6.22
N VAL A 45 -8.27 0.16 6.81
CA VAL A 45 -9.33 1.03 6.28
C VAL A 45 -8.89 2.49 6.27
N PHE A 46 -8.25 2.95 7.36
CA PHE A 46 -7.73 4.31 7.44
C PHE A 46 -6.66 4.58 6.38
N GLY A 47 -5.74 3.63 6.18
CA GLY A 47 -4.73 3.68 5.13
C GLY A 47 -5.31 3.73 3.72
N LEU A 48 -6.40 2.99 3.45
CA LEU A 48 -7.12 3.06 2.18
C LEU A 48 -7.72 4.45 1.96
N ILE A 49 -8.41 5.01 2.95
CA ILE A 49 -8.99 6.35 2.85
C ILE A 49 -7.90 7.40 2.62
N LEU A 50 -6.79 7.33 3.37
CA LEU A 50 -5.66 8.26 3.21
C LEU A 50 -4.90 8.09 1.90
N SER A 51 -4.89 6.90 1.30
CA SER A 51 -4.16 6.65 0.05
C SER A 51 -4.68 7.52 -1.10
N ILE A 52 -5.96 7.88 -1.09
CA ILE A 52 -6.61 8.72 -2.09
C ILE A 52 -6.07 10.17 -2.05
N PRO A 53 -6.22 10.95 -0.96
CA PRO A 53 -5.72 12.31 -0.90
C PRO A 53 -4.20 12.37 -1.00
N ILE A 54 -3.46 11.40 -0.45
CA ILE A 54 -2.00 11.35 -0.59
C ILE A 54 -1.60 11.16 -2.06
N SER A 55 -2.26 10.25 -2.78
CA SER A 55 -1.95 10.06 -4.21
C SER A 55 -2.29 11.31 -5.03
N TRP A 56 -3.35 12.03 -4.68
CA TRP A 56 -3.72 13.26 -5.38
C TRP A 56 -2.72 14.39 -5.08
N TYR A 57 -2.32 14.56 -3.82
CA TYR A 57 -1.30 15.52 -3.41
C TYR A 57 0.03 15.27 -4.10
N LEU A 58 0.46 14.00 -4.18
CA LEU A 58 1.68 13.62 -4.88
C LEU A 58 1.59 13.95 -6.38
N ASP A 59 0.48 13.62 -7.05
CA ASP A 59 0.26 13.96 -8.46
C ASP A 59 0.36 15.48 -8.71
N TYR A 60 -0.30 16.27 -7.87
CA TYR A 60 -0.24 17.74 -7.92
C TYR A 60 1.19 18.25 -7.74
N LYS A 61 1.90 17.76 -6.71
CA LYS A 61 3.27 18.17 -6.41
C LYS A 61 4.23 17.80 -7.55
N PHE A 62 4.12 16.59 -8.11
CA PHE A 62 4.95 16.18 -9.24
C PHE A 62 4.70 17.04 -10.48
N LYS A 63 3.44 17.36 -10.80
CA LYS A 63 3.10 18.28 -11.88
C LYS A 63 3.69 19.68 -11.65
N SER A 64 3.61 20.22 -10.43
CA SER A 64 4.19 21.52 -10.09
C SER A 64 5.73 21.57 -10.22
N LEU A 65 6.39 20.42 -10.07
CA LEU A 65 7.84 20.27 -10.22
C LEU A 65 8.27 20.02 -11.68
N GLY A 66 7.34 20.08 -12.63
CA GLY A 66 7.58 19.87 -14.06
C GLY A 66 7.68 18.39 -14.46
N TYR A 67 7.20 17.46 -13.64
CA TYR A 67 7.11 16.05 -14.03
C TYR A 67 5.85 15.82 -14.87
N SER A 68 6.02 15.06 -15.94
CA SER A 68 4.94 14.61 -16.82
C SER A 68 4.53 13.18 -16.49
N VAL A 69 3.26 12.86 -16.70
CA VAL A 69 2.73 11.51 -16.47
C VAL A 69 2.90 10.70 -17.74
N CYS A 70 3.63 9.61 -17.65
CA CYS A 70 3.80 8.67 -18.76
C CYS A 70 2.99 7.41 -18.49
N TYR A 71 2.22 6.98 -19.49
CA TYR A 71 1.54 5.70 -19.41
C TYR A 71 2.59 4.60 -19.52
N LYS A 72 2.60 3.70 -18.54
CA LYS A 72 3.59 2.63 -18.46
C LYS A 72 3.28 1.61 -19.56
N LEU A 73 3.97 1.68 -20.70
CA LEU A 73 3.78 0.73 -21.82
C LEU A 73 4.47 -0.62 -21.59
N SER A 74 5.48 -0.71 -20.70
CA SER A 74 6.21 -1.94 -20.41
C SER A 74 6.50 -2.11 -18.92
N TRP A 75 6.74 -3.36 -18.48
CA TRP A 75 7.10 -3.65 -17.09
C TRP A 75 8.40 -2.96 -16.64
N ASN A 76 9.34 -2.77 -17.57
CA ASN A 76 10.64 -2.13 -17.34
C ASN A 76 10.61 -0.60 -17.51
N ALA A 77 9.50 -0.01 -17.95
CA ALA A 77 9.41 1.43 -18.13
C ALA A 77 9.57 2.16 -16.78
N PRO A 78 10.22 3.34 -16.76
CA PRO A 78 10.39 4.12 -15.55
C PRO A 78 9.03 4.51 -14.94
N SER A 79 9.06 4.88 -13.66
CA SER A 79 7.86 5.18 -12.88
C SER A 79 6.93 6.18 -13.58
N LYS A 80 5.64 6.15 -13.23
CA LYS A 80 4.56 6.97 -13.82
C LYS A 80 4.89 8.47 -14.00
N TYR A 81 5.83 9.04 -13.23
CA TYR A 81 6.24 10.44 -13.31
C TYR A 81 7.66 10.56 -13.84
N VAL A 82 7.85 11.30 -14.93
CA VAL A 82 9.16 11.49 -15.58
C VAL A 82 9.37 12.96 -15.90
N LYS A 83 10.58 13.46 -15.64
CA LYS A 83 10.97 14.85 -15.91
C LYS A 83 11.37 15.09 -17.36
N ASP A 84 11.99 14.09 -17.99
CA ASP A 84 12.31 14.10 -19.42
C ASP A 84 11.32 13.20 -20.17
N THR A 85 10.44 13.81 -20.96
CA THR A 85 9.42 13.10 -21.75
C THR A 85 10.02 12.17 -22.80
N LYS A 86 11.29 12.34 -23.17
CA LYS A 86 12.00 11.46 -24.12
C LYS A 86 12.20 10.04 -23.60
N LEU A 87 12.14 9.86 -22.27
CA LEU A 87 12.26 8.56 -21.59
C LEU A 87 10.93 7.77 -21.56
N CYS A 88 9.85 8.33 -22.13
CA CYS A 88 8.52 7.74 -22.12
C CYS A 88 8.15 6.99 -23.41
N ASN A 89 9.12 6.81 -24.31
CA ASN A 89 9.01 5.99 -25.51
C ASN A 89 9.46 4.55 -25.25
#